data_AF-A0A9P9K1C9-F1
#
_entry.id   AF-A0A9P9K1C9-F1
#
_cell.length_a   1.000
_cell.length_b   1.000
_cell.length_c   1.000
_cell.angle_alpha   90.00
_cell.angle_beta   90.00
_cell.angle_gamma   90.00
#
_symmetry.space_group_name_H-M   'P 1'
#
loop_
_entity.id
_entity.type
_entity.pdbx_description
1 polymer ?
#
loop_
_entity_poly.entity_id
_entity_poly.type
_entity_poly.pdbx_seq_one_letter_code
_entity_poly.pdbx_strand_id
1 'polypeptide(L)'
;MSTYTRHCSKSKSSNENSNRRSNDYLGFKNDNSSTQSLEWKREQAKSLTAVEAARQAEAQRIQDELKALNELRASHAETERELKEYKEQLKVSEDKCRRALDENLKVLGSNHDLNMELSRSRQEAKNLQREIERYKLPDMNNLPMNFHGEGYMLMNCSNRLALDFAADNGTRCHGWLPDPRNGSQHVKLNKVNKEDPKSPWTINCKGRYLEFTHPSDHARLSSRNTANQNQEWYICNLLDRPGRYMFWNVAQKCYLTLKDTSGNPGCNFVAVPNDEGSSRQTFIPVSVEPFYP
;
A
#
# COMPACT_ATOMS: atom_id res chain seq x y z
N MET A 1 59.29 37.94 12.87
CA MET A 1 59.25 39.28 13.51
C MET A 1 59.26 38.99 15.01
N SER A 2 60.32 39.23 15.79
CA SER A 2 61.00 40.52 16.04
C SER A 2 59.98 41.56 16.53
N THR A 3 60.07 42.14 17.72
CA THR A 3 61.27 42.75 18.35
C THR A 3 61.18 42.88 19.90
N TYR A 4 62.32 42.76 20.60
CA TYR A 4 62.79 43.59 21.76
C TYR A 4 61.89 43.63 23.05
N THR A 5 62.34 43.78 24.30
CA THR A 5 63.59 44.18 25.01
C THR A 5 63.46 43.69 26.48
N ARG A 6 64.43 43.65 27.42
CA ARG A 6 65.85 44.07 27.55
C ARG A 6 66.52 43.22 28.67
N HIS A 7 67.85 43.13 28.71
CA HIS A 7 68.65 42.66 29.88
C HIS A 7 69.61 43.79 30.35
N CYS A 8 70.38 43.55 31.43
CA CYS A 8 71.43 44.42 32.01
C CYS A 8 70.95 45.70 32.75
N SER A 9 71.54 46.18 33.86
CA SER A 9 72.56 45.71 34.84
C SER A 9 72.41 46.63 36.09
N LYS A 10 72.85 46.36 37.31
CA LYS A 10 74.22 46.03 37.78
C LYS A 10 74.18 45.54 39.23
N SER A 11 75.04 44.58 39.55
CA SER A 11 75.61 44.41 40.89
C SER A 11 77.13 44.29 40.77
N LYS A 12 77.86 45.10 41.56
CA LYS A 12 79.30 45.08 41.81
C LYS A 12 79.44 45.51 43.29
N SER A 13 79.84 44.65 44.22
CA SER A 13 81.14 43.97 44.41
C SER A 13 82.21 44.87 45.04
N SER A 14 82.90 44.32 46.06
CA SER A 14 84.13 44.80 46.74
C SER A 14 84.05 46.17 47.44
N ASN A 15 84.19 46.30 48.77
CA ASN A 15 85.27 45.89 49.71
C ASN A 15 86.38 46.95 49.82
N GLU A 16 86.51 47.60 50.98
CA GLU A 16 87.79 47.72 51.73
C GLU A 16 87.70 48.54 53.05
N ASN A 17 88.63 48.20 53.95
CA ASN A 17 88.91 48.77 55.26
C ASN A 17 89.18 50.29 55.30
N SER A 18 88.90 50.92 56.45
CA SER A 18 89.92 51.76 57.11
C SER A 18 89.72 51.89 58.62
N ASN A 19 90.78 51.64 59.40
CA ASN A 19 90.86 51.89 60.84
C ASN A 19 90.79 53.40 61.18
N ARG A 20 90.21 53.74 62.34
CA ARG A 20 90.85 54.69 63.29
C ARG A 20 90.34 54.52 64.73
N ARG A 21 91.29 54.45 65.67
CA ARG A 21 91.09 54.44 67.13
C ARG A 21 90.77 55.85 67.63
N SER A 22 90.02 55.98 68.73
CA SER A 22 90.58 56.35 70.06
C SER A 22 89.50 56.30 71.16
N ASN A 23 89.91 55.87 72.36
CA ASN A 23 89.58 56.38 73.71
C ASN A 23 88.38 57.37 73.90
N ASP A 24 87.59 57.32 74.97
CA ASP A 24 88.00 57.18 76.39
C ASP A 24 86.87 56.79 77.38
N TYR A 25 87.30 56.21 78.51
CA TYR A 25 86.78 56.31 79.88
C TYR A 25 85.35 55.91 80.34
N LEU A 26 85.37 54.93 81.28
CA LEU A 26 84.56 54.74 82.50
C LEU A 26 83.04 54.49 82.42
N GLY A 27 82.63 53.35 83.01
CA GLY A 27 81.21 53.03 83.25
C GLY A 27 80.94 51.71 83.98
N PHE A 28 81.72 51.36 85.02
CA PHE A 28 81.42 50.18 85.84
C PHE A 28 80.09 50.36 86.59
N LYS A 29 79.09 49.48 86.36
CA LYS A 29 78.11 48.97 87.36
C LYS A 29 77.08 47.96 86.80
N ASN A 30 76.79 46.94 87.62
CA ASN A 30 75.63 46.03 87.61
C ASN A 30 75.51 44.91 86.55
N ASP A 31 76.16 43.78 86.84
CA ASP A 31 76.12 42.52 86.07
C ASP A 31 74.78 41.75 86.07
N ASN A 32 73.75 42.20 86.80
CA ASN A 32 72.42 41.55 86.78
C ASN A 32 71.49 42.03 85.64
N SER A 33 71.86 43.07 84.89
CA SER A 33 71.07 43.56 83.74
C SER A 33 71.50 42.97 82.39
N SER A 34 72.75 42.49 82.31
CA SER A 34 73.41 42.02 81.09
C SER A 34 72.84 40.69 80.59
N THR A 35 72.65 39.72 81.50
CA THR A 35 72.06 38.41 81.22
C THR A 35 70.60 38.53 80.76
N GLN A 36 69.77 39.28 81.49
CA GLN A 36 68.39 39.55 81.10
C GLN A 36 68.29 40.26 79.74
N SER A 37 69.20 41.20 79.43
CA SER A 37 69.22 41.86 78.11
C SER A 37 69.60 40.89 76.98
N LEU A 38 70.52 39.96 77.21
CA LEU A 38 70.91 38.93 76.25
C LEU A 38 69.81 37.86 76.05
N GLU A 39 69.13 37.46 77.12
CA GLU A 39 67.98 36.55 77.05
C GLU A 39 66.81 37.21 76.32
N TRP A 40 66.48 38.47 76.65
CA TRP A 40 65.44 39.23 75.95
C TRP A 40 65.75 39.40 74.45
N LYS A 41 67.00 39.68 74.07
CA LYS A 41 67.42 39.72 72.66
C LYS A 41 67.33 38.36 71.96
N ARG A 42 67.65 37.26 72.65
CA ARG A 42 67.47 35.90 72.13
C ARG A 42 65.99 35.55 71.96
N GLU A 43 65.14 35.96 72.88
CA GLU A 43 63.69 35.74 72.80
C GLU A 43 63.06 36.59 71.70
N GLN A 44 63.52 37.83 71.51
CA GLN A 44 63.17 38.65 70.34
C GLN A 44 63.63 37.99 69.02
N ALA A 45 64.85 37.47 68.96
CA ALA A 45 65.35 36.80 67.76
C ALA A 45 64.54 35.53 67.44
N LYS A 46 64.23 34.70 68.45
CA LYS A 46 63.32 33.55 68.30
C LYS A 46 61.94 33.98 67.80
N SER A 47 61.37 35.02 68.42
CA SER A 47 60.06 35.57 68.03
C SER A 47 60.06 36.06 66.57
N LEU A 48 61.08 36.82 66.15
CA LEU A 48 61.24 37.25 64.77
C LEU A 48 61.39 36.07 63.80
N THR A 49 62.22 35.07 64.11
CA THR A 49 62.36 33.88 63.26
C THR A 49 61.09 33.03 63.22
N ALA A 50 60.31 32.96 64.30
CA ALA A 50 59.01 32.29 64.33
C ALA A 50 57.96 33.03 63.49
N VAL A 51 57.96 34.37 63.52
CA VAL A 51 57.11 35.22 62.68
C VAL A 51 57.49 35.10 61.20
N GLU A 52 58.78 35.06 60.87
CA GLU A 52 59.23 34.84 59.48
C GLU A 52 58.92 33.43 58.98
N ALA A 53 59.09 32.40 59.81
CA ALA A 53 58.70 31.03 59.48
C ALA A 53 57.18 30.89 59.28
N ALA A 54 56.36 31.51 60.14
CA ALA A 54 54.91 31.56 59.98
C ALA A 54 54.51 32.28 58.68
N ARG A 55 55.16 33.40 58.37
CA ARG A 55 54.92 34.17 57.13
C ARG A 55 55.32 33.40 55.87
N GLN A 56 56.40 32.61 55.92
CA GLN A 56 56.78 31.72 54.82
C GLN A 56 55.78 30.57 54.65
N ALA A 57 55.32 29.95 55.74
CA ALA A 57 54.31 28.90 55.70
C ALA A 57 52.96 29.41 55.14
N GLU A 58 52.55 30.62 55.51
CA GLU A 58 51.33 31.25 54.98
C GLU A 58 51.47 31.63 53.50
N ALA A 59 52.63 32.16 53.07
CA ALA A 59 52.91 32.42 51.66
C ALA A 59 52.89 31.13 50.82
N GLN A 60 53.44 30.04 51.34
CA GLN A 60 53.39 28.72 50.69
C GLN A 60 51.95 28.22 50.57
N ARG A 61 51.14 28.32 51.64
CA ARG A 61 49.73 27.91 51.61
C ARG A 61 48.91 28.69 50.60
N ILE A 62 49.12 30.01 50.49
CA ILE A 62 48.49 30.87 49.48
C ILE A 62 48.93 30.46 48.07
N GLN A 63 50.20 30.11 47.87
CA GLN A 63 50.71 29.64 46.58
C GLN A 63 50.08 28.29 46.17
N ASP A 64 49.90 27.37 47.11
CA ASP A 64 49.26 26.08 46.87
C ASP A 64 47.74 26.24 46.62
N GLU A 65 47.04 27.12 47.36
CA GLU A 65 45.64 27.49 47.11
C GLU A 65 45.45 28.12 45.71
N LEU A 66 46.34 29.03 45.29
CA LEU A 66 46.33 29.62 43.95
C LEU A 66 46.59 28.59 42.85
N LYS A 67 47.46 27.60 43.09
CA LYS A 67 47.71 26.51 42.16
C LYS A 67 46.47 25.63 41.99
N ALA A 68 45.85 25.20 43.09
CA ALA A 68 44.61 24.42 43.08
C ALA A 68 43.46 25.17 42.39
N LEU A 69 43.32 26.48 42.62
CA LEU A 69 42.34 27.32 41.92
C LEU A 69 42.57 27.40 40.41
N ASN A 70 43.83 27.44 39.95
CA ASN A 70 44.15 27.45 38.53
C ASN A 70 43.91 26.09 37.86
N GLU A 71 44.22 24.99 38.56
CA GLU A 71 43.90 23.62 38.10
C GLU A 71 42.38 23.42 37.99
N LEU A 72 41.61 23.88 38.98
CA LEU A 72 40.14 23.84 38.94
C LEU A 72 39.56 24.68 37.80
N ARG A 73 40.11 25.88 37.54
CA ARG A 73 39.71 26.72 36.40
C ARG A 73 40.00 26.07 35.05
N ALA A 74 41.15 25.41 34.91
CA ALA A 74 41.50 24.67 33.70
C ALA A 74 40.53 23.50 33.48
N SER A 75 40.22 22.73 34.53
CA SER A 75 39.22 21.65 34.46
C SER A 75 37.82 22.16 34.09
N HIS A 76 37.38 23.28 34.66
CA HIS A 76 36.08 23.87 34.34
C HIS A 76 36.01 24.30 32.86
N ALA A 77 37.04 24.98 32.37
CA ALA A 77 37.14 25.41 30.98
C ALA A 77 37.12 24.24 29.99
N GLU A 78 37.70 23.08 30.36
CA GLU A 78 37.62 21.86 29.55
C GLU A 78 36.19 21.29 29.53
N THR A 79 35.54 21.16 30.70
CA THR A 79 34.14 20.69 30.75
C THR A 79 33.17 21.62 30.02
N GLU A 80 33.42 22.94 30.01
CA GLU A 80 32.64 23.89 29.21
C GLU A 80 32.87 23.72 27.69
N ARG A 81 34.09 23.34 27.27
CA ARG A 81 34.38 23.01 25.86
C ARG A 81 33.66 21.73 25.45
N GLU A 82 33.82 20.65 26.21
CA GLU A 82 33.15 19.36 25.94
C GLU A 82 31.63 19.52 25.88
N LEU A 83 31.03 20.25 26.83
CA LEU A 83 29.59 20.48 26.90
C LEU A 83 29.10 21.36 25.74
N LYS A 84 29.93 22.27 25.21
CA LYS A 84 29.64 23.04 24.00
C LYS A 84 29.71 22.17 22.74
N GLU A 85 30.70 21.29 22.63
CA GLU A 85 30.82 20.34 21.52
C GLU A 85 29.66 19.34 21.50
N TYR A 86 29.28 18.78 22.65
CA TYR A 86 28.11 17.92 22.78
C TYR A 86 26.81 18.60 22.35
N LYS A 87 26.62 19.88 22.71
CA LYS A 87 25.44 20.66 22.27
C LYS A 87 25.39 20.84 20.76
N GLU A 88 26.52 21.11 20.11
CA GLU A 88 26.54 21.25 18.64
C GLU A 88 26.34 19.88 17.95
N GLN A 89 26.92 18.80 18.49
CA GLN A 89 26.66 17.43 17.99
C GLN A 89 25.18 17.03 18.12
N LEU A 90 24.54 17.33 19.26
CA LEU A 90 23.12 17.07 19.48
C LEU A 90 22.26 17.80 18.44
N LYS A 91 22.49 19.11 18.26
CA LYS A 91 21.81 19.94 17.27
C LYS A 91 21.98 19.43 15.84
N VAL A 92 23.20 19.01 15.46
CA VAL A 92 23.46 18.39 14.14
C VAL A 92 22.72 17.05 14.00
N SER A 93 22.57 16.29 15.07
CA SER A 93 21.79 15.04 15.09
C SER A 93 20.29 15.31 14.94
N GLU A 94 19.74 16.27 15.67
CA GLU A 94 18.34 16.70 15.58
C GLU A 94 18.00 17.20 14.16
N ASP A 95 18.84 18.03 13.56
CA ASP A 95 18.67 18.51 12.18
C ASP A 95 18.80 17.40 11.13
N LYS A 96 19.48 16.29 11.43
CA LYS A 96 19.49 15.08 10.57
C LYS A 96 18.19 14.27 10.73
N CYS A 97 17.76 14.03 11.96
CA CYS A 97 16.51 13.33 12.25
C CYS A 97 15.29 14.06 11.66
N ARG A 98 15.23 15.41 11.77
CA ARG A 98 14.15 16.20 11.17
C ARG A 98 14.12 16.07 9.65
N ARG A 99 15.27 16.15 8.98
CA ARG A 99 15.36 15.96 7.51
C ARG A 99 14.93 14.56 7.07
N ALA A 100 15.35 13.52 7.79
CA ALA A 100 14.93 12.15 7.50
C ALA A 100 13.43 11.92 7.72
N LEU A 101 12.82 12.61 8.69
CA LEU A 101 11.37 12.59 8.90
C LEU A 101 10.63 13.29 7.74
N ASP A 102 11.09 14.47 7.33
CA ASP A 102 10.51 15.21 6.19
C ASP A 102 10.58 14.44 4.87
N GLU A 103 11.68 13.70 4.63
CA GLU A 103 11.83 12.83 3.46
C GLU A 103 10.90 11.62 3.51
N ASN A 104 10.79 10.94 4.66
CA ASN A 104 9.86 9.82 4.83
C ASN A 104 8.38 10.24 4.65
N LEU A 105 8.00 11.41 5.14
CA LEU A 105 6.64 11.94 4.94
C LEU A 105 6.33 12.20 3.45
N LYS A 106 7.30 12.70 2.68
CA LYS A 106 7.16 12.85 1.21
C LYS A 106 7.00 11.50 0.52
N VAL A 107 7.81 10.50 0.88
CA VAL A 107 7.73 9.14 0.32
C VAL A 107 6.38 8.48 0.63
N LEU A 108 5.84 8.66 1.84
CA LEU A 108 4.51 8.18 2.21
C LEU A 108 3.41 8.86 1.37
N GLY A 109 3.50 10.17 1.14
CA GLY A 109 2.60 10.91 0.24
C GLY A 109 2.62 10.35 -1.18
N SER A 110 3.80 10.26 -1.80
CA SER A 110 3.93 9.72 -3.16
C SER A 110 3.45 8.27 -3.30
N ASN A 111 3.66 7.44 -2.28
CA ASN A 111 3.11 6.08 -2.25
C ASN A 111 1.58 6.05 -2.13
N HIS A 112 0.96 7.02 -1.47
CA HIS A 112 -0.51 7.12 -1.42
C HIS A 112 -1.06 7.48 -2.81
N ASP A 113 -0.49 8.49 -3.47
CA ASP A 113 -0.91 8.94 -4.80
C ASP A 113 -0.75 7.81 -5.85
N LEU A 114 0.40 7.13 -5.85
CA LEU A 114 0.65 5.96 -6.72
C LEU A 114 -0.36 4.83 -6.50
N ASN A 115 -0.74 4.53 -5.25
CA ASN A 115 -1.74 3.49 -4.97
C ASN A 115 -3.15 3.90 -5.44
N MET A 116 -3.49 5.19 -5.36
CA MET A 116 -4.75 5.72 -5.87
C MET A 116 -4.81 5.66 -7.40
N GLU A 117 -3.74 6.07 -8.09
CA GLU A 117 -3.62 6.00 -9.54
C GLU A 117 -3.65 4.55 -10.06
N LEU A 118 -2.90 3.65 -9.41
CA LEU A 118 -2.87 2.23 -9.74
C LEU A 118 -4.24 1.54 -9.49
N SER A 119 -5.00 2.00 -8.50
CA SER A 119 -6.38 1.55 -8.27
C SER A 119 -7.34 2.06 -9.35
N ARG A 120 -7.20 3.31 -9.79
CA ARG A 120 -7.97 3.88 -10.92
C ARG A 120 -7.67 3.14 -12.22
N SER A 121 -6.39 2.98 -12.56
CA SER A 121 -5.94 2.27 -13.77
C SER A 121 -6.43 0.82 -13.80
N ARG A 122 -6.43 0.10 -12.67
CA ARG A 122 -7.03 -1.24 -12.56
C ARG A 122 -8.55 -1.25 -12.82
N GLN A 123 -9.26 -0.21 -12.41
CA GLN A 123 -10.70 -0.10 -12.66
C GLN A 123 -11.00 0.26 -14.13
N GLU A 124 -10.20 1.15 -14.72
CA GLU A 124 -10.26 1.46 -16.16
C GLU A 124 -9.95 0.22 -17.01
N ALA A 125 -8.91 -0.55 -16.68
CA ALA A 125 -8.60 -1.81 -17.35
C ALA A 125 -9.76 -2.82 -17.26
N LYS A 126 -10.42 -2.96 -16.11
CA LYS A 126 -11.63 -3.80 -15.96
C LYS A 126 -12.80 -3.28 -16.80
N ASN A 127 -12.99 -1.96 -16.89
CA ASN A 127 -14.05 -1.36 -17.70
C ASN A 127 -13.79 -1.59 -19.20
N LEU A 128 -12.57 -1.33 -19.67
CA LEU A 128 -12.13 -1.60 -21.04
C LEU A 128 -12.20 -3.09 -21.39
N GLN A 129 -11.86 -3.98 -20.46
CA GLN A 129 -11.99 -5.43 -20.68
C GLN A 129 -13.46 -5.83 -20.87
N ARG A 130 -14.38 -5.31 -20.06
CA ARG A 130 -15.84 -5.51 -20.25
C ARG A 130 -16.33 -4.92 -21.57
N GLU A 131 -15.75 -3.81 -22.03
CA GLU A 131 -16.10 -3.20 -23.31
C GLU A 131 -15.59 -4.03 -24.50
N ILE A 132 -14.34 -4.49 -24.44
CA ILE A 132 -13.76 -5.43 -25.40
C ILE A 132 -14.56 -6.74 -25.43
N GLU A 133 -15.03 -7.24 -24.29
CA GLU A 133 -15.93 -8.40 -24.21
C GLU A 133 -17.28 -8.13 -24.89
N ARG A 134 -17.84 -6.91 -24.79
CA ARG A 134 -19.04 -6.52 -25.55
C ARG A 134 -18.77 -6.45 -27.06
N TYR A 135 -17.64 -5.91 -27.50
CA TYR A 135 -17.29 -5.80 -28.93
C TYR A 135 -16.79 -7.13 -29.54
N LYS A 136 -16.30 -8.08 -28.73
CA LYS A 136 -15.91 -9.44 -29.17
C LYS A 136 -17.10 -10.37 -29.41
N LEU A 137 -18.33 -9.94 -29.11
CA LEU A 137 -19.53 -10.68 -29.45
C LEU A 137 -19.87 -10.44 -30.93
N PRO A 138 -19.70 -11.44 -31.84
CA PRO A 138 -20.02 -11.26 -33.24
C PRO A 138 -21.53 -11.15 -33.41
N ASP A 139 -22.01 -9.91 -33.46
CA ASP A 139 -23.35 -9.51 -33.91
C ASP A 139 -24.46 -10.49 -33.48
N MET A 140 -24.56 -10.73 -32.16
CA MET A 140 -25.23 -11.88 -31.49
C MET A 140 -26.70 -12.15 -31.89
N ASN A 141 -27.30 -11.28 -32.69
CA ASN A 141 -28.67 -11.41 -33.15
C ASN A 141 -28.72 -11.28 -34.68
N ASN A 142 -28.15 -12.27 -35.36
CA ASN A 142 -27.99 -12.32 -36.82
C ASN A 142 -28.76 -13.49 -37.46
N LEU A 143 -29.68 -14.15 -36.73
CA LEU A 143 -30.67 -15.04 -37.35
C LEU A 143 -31.45 -14.26 -38.45
N PRO A 144 -31.49 -14.77 -39.70
CA PRO A 144 -32.18 -14.06 -40.79
C PRO A 144 -33.69 -13.88 -40.56
N MET A 145 -34.27 -12.83 -41.17
CA MET A 145 -35.68 -12.47 -40.94
C MET A 145 -36.70 -13.46 -41.51
N ASN A 146 -36.32 -14.33 -42.46
CA ASN A 146 -37.20 -15.40 -42.96
C ASN A 146 -37.49 -16.52 -41.93
N PHE A 147 -36.86 -16.46 -40.75
CA PHE A 147 -37.23 -17.31 -39.61
C PHE A 147 -38.42 -16.75 -38.81
N HIS A 148 -38.88 -15.53 -39.07
CA HIS A 148 -39.95 -14.87 -38.32
C HIS A 148 -41.34 -15.48 -38.62
N GLY A 149 -42.00 -16.00 -37.60
CA GLY A 149 -43.36 -16.55 -37.68
C GLY A 149 -43.43 -18.00 -38.17
N GLU A 150 -42.34 -18.50 -38.75
CA GLU A 150 -42.20 -19.83 -39.34
C GLU A 150 -42.01 -20.94 -38.30
N GLY A 151 -42.40 -22.16 -38.69
CA GLY A 151 -42.39 -23.36 -37.85
C GLY A 151 -41.10 -24.20 -37.99
N TYR A 152 -40.44 -24.46 -36.87
CA TYR A 152 -39.19 -25.22 -36.83
C TYR A 152 -39.18 -26.24 -35.68
N MET A 153 -38.41 -27.31 -35.87
CA MET A 153 -37.92 -28.18 -34.81
C MET A 153 -36.46 -27.79 -34.53
N LEU A 154 -36.14 -27.42 -33.29
CA LEU A 154 -34.78 -27.03 -32.90
C LEU A 154 -34.01 -28.25 -32.43
N MET A 155 -33.15 -28.79 -33.30
CA MET A 155 -32.31 -29.96 -33.02
C MET A 155 -30.95 -29.56 -32.47
N ASN A 156 -30.54 -30.15 -31.35
CA ASN A 156 -29.21 -29.98 -30.78
C ASN A 156 -28.15 -30.77 -31.56
N CYS A 157 -27.04 -30.12 -31.92
CA CYS A 157 -25.99 -30.75 -32.74
C CYS A 157 -25.17 -31.81 -31.99
N SER A 158 -25.09 -31.73 -30.66
CA SER A 158 -24.18 -32.57 -29.86
C SER A 158 -24.80 -33.92 -29.52
N ASN A 159 -26.08 -33.95 -29.13
CA ASN A 159 -26.80 -35.17 -28.73
C ASN A 159 -27.93 -35.58 -29.70
N ARG A 160 -28.19 -34.79 -30.76
CA ARG A 160 -29.24 -35.01 -31.78
C ARG A 160 -30.68 -35.03 -31.24
N LEU A 161 -30.91 -34.49 -30.05
CA LEU A 161 -32.24 -34.34 -29.46
C LEU A 161 -32.92 -33.06 -29.94
N ALA A 162 -34.24 -33.11 -30.12
CA ALA A 162 -35.10 -31.97 -30.39
C ALA A 162 -35.55 -31.31 -29.08
N LEU A 163 -35.69 -29.98 -29.10
CA LEU A 163 -36.30 -29.15 -28.06
C LEU A 163 -37.81 -29.49 -27.96
N ASP A 164 -38.24 -30.13 -26.86
CA ASP A 164 -39.61 -30.61 -26.64
C ASP A 164 -40.29 -29.90 -25.45
N PHE A 165 -41.50 -29.40 -25.67
CA PHE A 165 -42.32 -28.60 -24.76
C PHE A 165 -43.42 -29.43 -24.07
N ALA A 166 -43.39 -30.77 -24.16
CA ALA A 166 -44.34 -31.66 -23.50
C ALA A 166 -44.01 -31.98 -22.02
N ALA A 167 -42.79 -31.67 -21.56
CA ALA A 167 -42.30 -32.02 -20.22
C ALA A 167 -43.19 -31.46 -19.09
N ASP A 168 -43.49 -32.27 -18.07
CA ASP A 168 -44.29 -31.89 -16.90
C ASP A 168 -45.60 -31.16 -17.26
N ASN A 169 -46.44 -31.78 -18.08
CA ASN A 169 -47.68 -31.19 -18.62
C ASN A 169 -47.43 -29.86 -19.41
N GLY A 170 -46.22 -29.75 -19.97
CA GLY A 170 -45.70 -28.58 -20.67
C GLY A 170 -45.41 -27.38 -19.78
N THR A 171 -44.93 -27.61 -18.56
CA THR A 171 -44.38 -26.54 -17.69
C THR A 171 -42.87 -26.38 -17.84
N ARG A 172 -42.17 -27.44 -18.28
CA ARG A 172 -40.73 -27.46 -18.57
C ARG A 172 -40.46 -27.78 -20.04
N CYS A 173 -39.20 -27.64 -20.43
CA CYS A 173 -38.70 -28.09 -21.73
C CYS A 173 -37.56 -29.11 -21.53
N HIS A 174 -37.53 -30.18 -22.35
CA HIS A 174 -36.46 -31.18 -22.35
C HIS A 174 -36.01 -31.52 -23.78
N GLY A 175 -34.84 -32.15 -23.90
CA GLY A 175 -34.40 -32.78 -25.14
C GLY A 175 -35.03 -34.15 -25.30
N TRP A 176 -35.77 -34.37 -26.40
CA TRP A 176 -36.38 -35.66 -26.77
C TRP A 176 -35.91 -36.13 -28.15
N LEU A 177 -36.23 -37.37 -28.52
CA LEU A 177 -36.02 -37.84 -29.90
C LEU A 177 -36.89 -37.03 -30.88
N PRO A 178 -36.37 -36.63 -32.06
CA PRO A 178 -37.12 -35.86 -33.04
C PRO A 178 -38.28 -36.67 -33.63
N ASP A 179 -39.51 -36.14 -33.54
CA ASP A 179 -40.70 -36.65 -34.26
C ASP A 179 -41.45 -35.48 -34.92
N PRO A 180 -41.43 -35.35 -36.27
CA PRO A 180 -42.14 -34.30 -37.01
C PRO A 180 -43.67 -34.30 -36.87
N ARG A 181 -44.26 -35.26 -36.16
CA ARG A 181 -45.70 -35.29 -35.82
C ARG A 181 -45.95 -34.81 -34.39
N ASN A 182 -44.91 -34.76 -33.56
CA ASN A 182 -45.00 -34.25 -32.20
C ASN A 182 -45.02 -32.73 -32.21
N GLY A 183 -46.23 -32.16 -32.30
CA GLY A 183 -46.44 -30.72 -32.27
C GLY A 183 -45.93 -29.99 -31.02
N SER A 184 -45.44 -30.69 -29.99
CA SER A 184 -44.73 -30.08 -28.85
C SER A 184 -43.24 -29.83 -29.11
N GLN A 185 -42.69 -30.33 -30.23
CA GLN A 185 -41.35 -29.99 -30.74
C GLN A 185 -41.39 -28.88 -31.80
N HIS A 186 -42.59 -28.44 -32.20
CA HIS A 186 -42.79 -27.45 -33.25
C HIS A 186 -42.84 -26.05 -32.64
N VAL A 187 -41.74 -25.31 -32.76
CA VAL A 187 -41.63 -23.93 -32.26
C VAL A 187 -41.76 -22.91 -33.38
N LYS A 188 -42.24 -21.72 -33.03
CA LYS A 188 -42.17 -20.52 -33.86
C LYS A 188 -41.17 -19.53 -33.28
N LEU A 189 -40.27 -19.05 -34.13
CA LEU A 189 -39.33 -17.99 -33.79
C LEU A 189 -39.95 -16.65 -34.19
N ASN A 190 -40.11 -15.73 -33.23
CA ASN A 190 -40.73 -14.43 -33.51
C ASN A 190 -39.87 -13.31 -32.93
N LYS A 191 -39.52 -12.30 -33.75
CA LYS A 191 -38.94 -11.05 -33.25
C LYS A 191 -39.90 -10.38 -32.26
N VAL A 192 -39.36 -9.81 -31.18
CA VAL A 192 -40.12 -8.99 -30.22
C VAL A 192 -40.67 -7.74 -30.92
N ASN A 193 -39.80 -7.04 -31.66
CA ASN A 193 -40.16 -5.98 -32.61
C ASN A 193 -39.72 -6.41 -34.03
N LYS A 194 -40.67 -6.59 -34.94
CA LYS A 194 -40.41 -7.00 -36.33
C LYS A 194 -39.75 -5.90 -37.19
N GLU A 195 -39.90 -4.64 -36.81
CA GLU A 195 -39.36 -3.48 -37.55
C GLU A 195 -37.88 -3.23 -37.21
N ASP A 196 -37.36 -3.87 -36.17
CA ASP A 196 -35.95 -3.79 -35.76
C ASP A 196 -35.25 -5.14 -35.99
N PRO A 197 -34.37 -5.26 -37.01
CA PRO A 197 -33.60 -6.48 -37.28
C PRO A 197 -32.71 -6.95 -36.11
N LYS A 198 -32.37 -6.06 -35.17
CA LYS A 198 -31.55 -6.36 -33.97
C LYS A 198 -32.40 -6.65 -32.73
N SER A 199 -33.73 -6.54 -32.82
CA SER A 199 -34.66 -6.86 -31.73
C SER A 199 -34.55 -8.32 -31.30
N PRO A 200 -34.66 -8.67 -30.00
CA PRO A 200 -34.62 -10.05 -29.54
C PRO A 200 -35.65 -10.96 -30.24
N TRP A 201 -35.41 -12.25 -30.19
CA TRP A 201 -36.37 -13.29 -30.58
C TRP A 201 -37.09 -13.86 -29.36
N THR A 202 -38.24 -14.46 -29.62
CA THR A 202 -39.00 -15.26 -28.68
C THR A 202 -39.22 -16.64 -29.31
N ILE A 203 -39.21 -17.68 -28.47
CA ILE A 203 -39.40 -19.08 -28.90
C ILE A 203 -40.76 -19.53 -28.36
N ASN A 204 -41.73 -19.71 -29.25
CA ASN A 204 -43.12 -20.02 -28.91
C ASN A 204 -43.47 -21.46 -29.31
N CYS A 205 -44.02 -22.26 -28.41
CA CYS A 205 -44.73 -23.49 -28.73
C CYS A 205 -46.18 -23.39 -28.23
N LYS A 206 -47.15 -23.51 -29.14
CA LYS A 206 -48.60 -23.55 -28.83
C LYS A 206 -49.07 -22.40 -27.91
N GLY A 207 -48.50 -21.20 -28.08
CA GLY A 207 -48.85 -20.01 -27.29
C GLY A 207 -48.14 -19.87 -25.93
N ARG A 208 -47.29 -20.84 -25.56
CA ARG A 208 -46.35 -20.74 -24.43
C ARG A 208 -44.96 -20.39 -24.93
N TYR A 209 -44.21 -19.66 -24.13
CA TYR A 209 -42.92 -19.07 -24.48
C TYR A 209 -41.82 -19.69 -23.63
N LEU A 210 -40.66 -19.96 -24.25
CA LEU A 210 -39.48 -20.42 -23.52
C LEU A 210 -38.95 -19.28 -22.65
N GLU A 211 -39.11 -19.42 -21.35
CA GLU A 211 -38.64 -18.49 -20.34
C GLU A 211 -37.48 -19.08 -19.56
N PHE A 212 -36.51 -18.23 -19.24
CA PHE A 212 -35.38 -18.60 -18.41
C PHE A 212 -35.17 -17.59 -17.27
N THR A 213 -35.46 -17.99 -16.03
CA THR A 213 -35.57 -17.08 -14.87
C THR A 213 -34.31 -16.94 -14.03
N HIS A 214 -33.42 -17.94 -14.01
CA HIS A 214 -32.20 -17.93 -13.23
C HIS A 214 -31.17 -18.96 -13.75
N PRO A 215 -29.85 -18.68 -13.80
CA PRO A 215 -28.83 -19.59 -14.34
C PRO A 215 -28.83 -21.04 -13.81
N SER A 216 -29.28 -21.26 -12.58
CA SER A 216 -29.38 -22.59 -11.95
C SER A 216 -30.65 -23.38 -12.30
N ASP A 217 -31.64 -22.73 -12.90
CA ASP A 217 -32.97 -23.31 -13.12
C ASP A 217 -33.04 -24.12 -14.43
N HIS A 218 -34.07 -24.96 -14.52
CA HIS A 218 -34.50 -25.52 -15.80
C HIS A 218 -35.27 -24.48 -16.61
N ALA A 219 -35.17 -24.54 -17.94
CA ALA A 219 -36.00 -23.71 -18.81
C ALA A 219 -37.50 -24.04 -18.63
N ARG A 220 -38.30 -22.99 -18.46
CA ARG A 220 -39.74 -23.07 -18.14
C ARG A 220 -40.59 -22.54 -19.28
N LEU A 221 -41.87 -22.88 -19.26
CA LEU A 221 -42.85 -22.46 -20.24
C LEU A 221 -43.93 -21.59 -19.60
N SER A 222 -44.08 -20.36 -20.08
CA SER A 222 -45.02 -19.37 -19.53
C SER A 222 -45.84 -18.68 -20.63
N SER A 223 -46.90 -17.96 -20.23
CA SER A 223 -47.67 -17.10 -21.13
C SER A 223 -46.84 -15.89 -21.59
N ARG A 224 -47.17 -15.30 -22.75
CA ARG A 224 -46.45 -14.13 -23.26
C ARG A 224 -46.48 -12.99 -22.24
N ASN A 225 -45.31 -12.47 -21.87
CA ASN A 225 -45.20 -11.22 -21.13
C ASN A 225 -44.22 -10.31 -21.87
N THR A 226 -44.75 -9.30 -22.56
CA THR A 226 -43.96 -8.36 -23.38
C THR A 226 -43.07 -7.41 -22.58
N ALA A 227 -43.17 -7.40 -21.25
CA ALA A 227 -42.25 -6.70 -20.37
C ALA A 227 -41.15 -7.62 -19.79
N ASN A 228 -41.17 -8.92 -20.10
CA ASN A 228 -40.31 -9.92 -19.47
C ASN A 228 -39.14 -10.34 -20.35
N GLN A 229 -37.96 -9.74 -20.11
CA GLN A 229 -36.71 -10.07 -20.80
C GLN A 229 -36.24 -11.52 -20.59
N ASN A 230 -36.80 -12.27 -19.64
CA ASN A 230 -36.51 -13.71 -19.48
C ASN A 230 -37.03 -14.55 -20.66
N GLN A 231 -37.99 -14.04 -21.44
CA GLN A 231 -38.54 -14.68 -22.66
C GLN A 231 -37.79 -14.25 -23.94
N GLU A 232 -36.79 -13.37 -23.81
CA GLU A 232 -36.07 -12.77 -24.93
C GLU A 232 -34.73 -13.46 -25.18
N TRP A 233 -34.45 -13.76 -26.44
CA TRP A 233 -33.31 -14.55 -26.89
C TRP A 233 -32.59 -13.87 -28.05
N TYR A 234 -31.26 -13.74 -27.96
CA TYR A 234 -30.42 -13.48 -29.12
C TYR A 234 -30.02 -14.81 -29.75
N ILE A 235 -30.21 -14.92 -31.07
CA ILE A 235 -29.95 -16.15 -31.83
C ILE A 235 -28.82 -15.85 -32.82
N CYS A 236 -27.69 -16.51 -32.61
CA CYS A 236 -26.42 -16.25 -33.29
C CYS A 236 -26.10 -17.39 -34.27
N ASN A 237 -26.07 -17.12 -35.57
CA ASN A 237 -25.42 -17.98 -36.57
C ASN A 237 -23.90 -17.90 -36.37
N LEU A 238 -23.24 -19.06 -36.27
CA LEU A 238 -21.81 -19.13 -36.08
C LEU A 238 -21.05 -18.96 -37.41
N LEU A 239 -20.13 -17.99 -37.47
CA LEU A 239 -19.34 -17.67 -38.66
C LEU A 239 -18.46 -18.84 -39.13
N ASP A 240 -17.94 -19.65 -38.19
CA ASP A 240 -17.15 -20.85 -38.49
C ASP A 240 -18.01 -22.06 -38.89
N ARG A 241 -19.31 -22.03 -38.61
CA ARG A 241 -20.25 -23.14 -38.82
C ARG A 241 -21.63 -22.63 -39.30
N PRO A 242 -21.74 -22.13 -40.55
CA PRO A 242 -22.99 -21.61 -41.08
C PRO A 242 -24.17 -22.58 -40.95
N GLY A 243 -25.33 -22.06 -40.54
CA GLY A 243 -26.55 -22.84 -40.33
C GLY A 243 -26.62 -23.52 -38.95
N ARG A 244 -25.62 -23.31 -38.09
CA ARG A 244 -25.66 -23.69 -36.67
C ARG A 244 -25.80 -22.45 -35.81
N TYR A 245 -26.75 -22.53 -34.88
CA TYR A 245 -27.20 -21.39 -34.10
C TYR A 245 -26.96 -21.59 -32.60
N MET A 246 -26.52 -20.54 -31.93
CA MET A 246 -26.47 -20.44 -30.47
C MET A 246 -27.61 -19.56 -29.97
N PHE A 247 -28.19 -19.93 -28.84
CA PHE A 247 -29.34 -19.27 -28.23
C PHE A 247 -28.91 -18.67 -26.89
N TRP A 248 -28.94 -17.35 -26.78
CA TRP A 248 -28.47 -16.59 -25.61
C TRP A 248 -29.62 -15.82 -24.97
N ASN A 249 -29.89 -16.04 -23.69
CA ASN A 249 -30.98 -15.36 -22.99
C ASN A 249 -30.59 -13.90 -22.67
N VAL A 250 -31.46 -12.96 -23.02
CA VAL A 250 -31.18 -11.52 -22.90
C VAL A 250 -31.16 -11.07 -21.44
N ALA A 251 -32.04 -11.55 -20.58
CA ALA A 251 -32.02 -11.20 -19.16
C ALA A 251 -30.86 -11.86 -18.41
N GLN A 252 -30.76 -13.19 -18.53
CA GLN A 252 -29.87 -14.02 -17.69
C GLN A 252 -28.43 -14.14 -18.23
N LYS A 253 -28.14 -13.57 -19.41
CA LYS A 253 -26.80 -13.48 -20.04
C LYS A 253 -26.10 -14.83 -20.25
N CYS A 254 -26.88 -15.89 -20.44
CA CYS A 254 -26.43 -17.28 -20.49
C CYS A 254 -26.86 -17.99 -21.77
N TYR A 255 -26.19 -19.09 -22.14
CA TYR A 255 -26.57 -19.89 -23.30
C TYR A 255 -27.50 -21.04 -22.94
N LEU A 256 -28.44 -21.34 -23.83
CA LEU A 256 -29.26 -22.55 -23.78
C LEU A 256 -28.38 -23.78 -24.04
N THR A 257 -28.40 -24.76 -23.14
CA THR A 257 -27.65 -26.01 -23.31
C THR A 257 -28.47 -27.20 -22.79
N LEU A 258 -28.27 -28.38 -23.37
CA LEU A 258 -28.82 -29.64 -22.87
C LEU A 258 -27.82 -30.30 -21.92
N LYS A 259 -28.27 -30.54 -20.69
CA LYS A 259 -27.53 -31.30 -19.69
C LYS A 259 -28.26 -32.61 -19.41
N ASP A 260 -27.52 -33.72 -19.47
CA ASP A 260 -28.03 -35.00 -19.01
C ASP A 260 -28.24 -34.94 -17.49
N THR A 261 -29.39 -35.43 -17.04
CA THR A 261 -29.77 -35.45 -15.63
C THR A 261 -30.19 -36.86 -15.28
N SER A 262 -29.31 -37.57 -14.57
CA SER A 262 -29.53 -38.93 -14.11
C SER A 262 -30.90 -39.10 -13.45
N GLY A 263 -31.73 -40.00 -13.99
CA GLY A 263 -33.02 -40.39 -13.41
C GLY A 263 -34.27 -39.92 -14.16
N ASN A 264 -34.16 -39.08 -15.19
CA ASN A 264 -35.28 -38.74 -16.08
C ASN A 264 -35.02 -39.22 -17.51
N PRO A 265 -36.05 -39.68 -18.26
CA PRO A 265 -35.92 -39.82 -19.70
C PRO A 265 -35.89 -38.41 -20.33
N GLY A 266 -34.78 -38.09 -21.02
CA GLY A 266 -34.55 -36.80 -21.68
C GLY A 266 -33.56 -35.89 -20.95
N CYS A 267 -32.82 -35.08 -21.72
CA CYS A 267 -31.89 -34.10 -21.16
C CYS A 267 -32.64 -32.82 -20.75
N ASN A 268 -32.34 -32.24 -19.59
CA ASN A 268 -32.96 -30.97 -19.19
C ASN A 268 -32.25 -29.79 -19.87
N PHE A 269 -33.02 -28.78 -20.27
CA PHE A 269 -32.44 -27.49 -20.67
C PHE A 269 -32.03 -26.70 -19.43
N VAL A 270 -30.75 -26.37 -19.37
CA VAL A 270 -30.14 -25.53 -18.33
C VAL A 270 -29.42 -24.37 -19.00
N ALA A 271 -29.14 -23.32 -18.23
CA ALA A 271 -28.22 -22.30 -18.64
C ALA A 271 -26.79 -22.66 -18.26
N VAL A 272 -25.84 -22.18 -19.07
CA VAL A 272 -24.45 -22.10 -18.65
C VAL A 272 -23.94 -20.65 -18.83
N PRO A 273 -23.25 -20.08 -17.82
CA PRO A 273 -22.59 -18.78 -17.93
C PRO A 273 -21.64 -18.68 -19.13
N ASN A 274 -21.38 -17.46 -19.58
CA ASN A 274 -20.57 -17.19 -20.77
C ASN A 274 -19.11 -17.70 -20.65
N ASP A 275 -18.62 -17.88 -19.42
CA ASP A 275 -17.22 -18.13 -19.07
C ASP A 275 -16.82 -19.60 -19.25
N GLU A 276 -17.77 -20.54 -19.22
CA GLU A 276 -17.54 -21.95 -19.52
C GLU A 276 -17.55 -22.21 -21.03
N GLY A 277 -16.46 -21.82 -21.71
CA GLY A 277 -16.33 -21.94 -23.18
C GLY A 277 -16.60 -23.34 -23.76
N SER A 278 -16.38 -24.40 -22.97
CA SER A 278 -16.62 -25.81 -23.34
C SER A 278 -18.10 -26.23 -23.39
N SER A 279 -19.00 -25.46 -22.77
CA SER A 279 -20.39 -25.87 -22.50
C SER A 279 -21.40 -25.30 -23.52
N ARG A 280 -20.92 -24.51 -24.49
CA ARG A 280 -21.71 -23.87 -25.54
C ARG A 280 -22.19 -24.89 -26.58
N GLN A 281 -23.48 -25.20 -26.56
CA GLN A 281 -24.08 -26.10 -27.55
C GLN A 281 -24.70 -25.31 -28.70
N THR A 282 -24.80 -25.97 -29.86
CA THR A 282 -25.33 -25.39 -31.10
C THR A 282 -26.54 -26.17 -31.57
N PHE A 283 -27.48 -25.48 -32.20
CA PHE A 283 -28.74 -26.05 -32.67
C PHE A 283 -28.92 -25.78 -34.17
N ILE A 284 -29.65 -26.65 -34.85
CA ILE A 284 -30.06 -26.50 -36.24
C ILE A 284 -31.60 -26.38 -36.25
N PRO A 285 -32.17 -25.30 -36.80
CA PRO A 285 -33.60 -25.23 -37.08
C PRO A 285 -33.91 -26.10 -38.31
N VAL A 286 -34.65 -27.17 -38.10
CA VAL A 286 -35.22 -28.00 -39.17
C VAL A 286 -36.62 -27.47 -39.45
N SER A 287 -36.90 -27.07 -40.69
CA SER A 287 -38.25 -26.64 -41.08
C SER A 287 -39.21 -27.81 -40.90
N VAL A 288 -40.34 -27.56 -40.25
CA VAL A 288 -41.43 -28.52 -40.16
C VAL A 288 -42.46 -28.11 -41.21
N GLU A 289 -42.41 -28.77 -42.37
CA GLU A 289 -43.47 -28.62 -43.35
C GLU A 289 -44.83 -28.98 -42.70
N PRO A 290 -45.91 -28.25 -43.02
CA PRO A 290 -47.23 -28.67 -42.60
C PRO A 290 -47.53 -30.03 -43.23
N PHE A 291 -47.54 -31.08 -42.40
CA PHE A 291 -48.25 -32.31 -42.74
C PHE A 291 -49.72 -31.97 -42.92
N TYR A 292 -50.10 -31.67 -44.17
CA TYR A 292 -51.48 -31.65 -44.59
C TYR A 292 -52.06 -33.06 -44.37
N PRO A 293 -53.14 -33.21 -43.59
CA PRO A 293 -53.83 -34.49 -43.44
C PRO A 293 -54.56 -34.91 -44.73
#